data_AF-A0A2I2FVZ0-F1
#
_entry.id   AF-A0A2I2FVZ0-F1
#
_cell.length_a   1.000
_cell.length_b   1.000
_cell.length_c   1.000
_cell.angle_alpha   90.00
_cell.angle_beta   90.00
_cell.angle_gamma   90.00
#
_symmetry.space_group_name_H-M   'P 1'
#
loop_
_entity.id
_entity.type
_entity.pdbx_description
1 polymer ?
#
loop_
_entity_poly.entity_id
_entity_poly.type
_entity_poly.pdbx_seq_one_letter_code
_entity_poly.pdbx_strand_id
1 'polypeptide(L)'
;MLSAAIARGIRIEICYGPGITGSGTDARRNLISNSMSLIRATRGRGIIISSEARRALAVRAPWDVINLACVWGLSQERGKEAICEEARKVTALAKLKRTSWRGIVDVVDGGQKPKPKSDTPANGQKSASKQKKASGAQGNADSLKRKASVGSETVEAEKPLSKREMKRRAKKVRLNVVDGDGSDTGAAPAEG
;
A
#
# COMPACT_ATOMS: atom_id res chain seq x y z
N MET A 1 8.22 18.45 -32.63
CA MET A 1 7.89 17.16 -32.00
C MET A 1 8.08 17.17 -30.47
N LEU A 2 9.23 17.58 -29.92
CA LEU A 2 9.44 17.64 -28.45
C LEU A 2 8.43 18.54 -27.71
N SER A 3 8.14 19.74 -28.22
CA SER A 3 7.16 20.65 -27.59
C SER A 3 5.77 20.04 -27.42
N ALA A 4 5.33 19.19 -28.36
CA ALA A 4 4.06 18.51 -28.28
C ALA A 4 4.08 17.39 -27.22
N ALA A 5 5.20 16.69 -27.06
CA ALA A 5 5.38 15.73 -25.97
C ALA A 5 5.34 16.44 -24.60
N ILE A 6 6.02 17.58 -24.48
CA ILE A 6 6.02 18.40 -23.26
C ILE A 6 4.62 18.90 -22.92
N ALA A 7 3.84 19.34 -23.91
CA ALA A 7 2.45 19.74 -23.73
C ALA A 7 1.56 18.60 -23.20
N ARG A 8 1.87 17.33 -23.54
CA ARG A 8 1.17 16.13 -23.05
C ARG A 8 1.64 15.65 -21.66
N GLY A 9 2.53 16.39 -21.00
CA GLY A 9 3.06 16.00 -19.69
C GLY A 9 4.28 15.07 -19.74
N ILE A 10 4.87 14.82 -20.92
CA ILE A 10 6.13 14.07 -21.03
C ILE A 10 7.29 15.01 -20.71
N ARG A 11 8.29 14.52 -19.96
CA ARG A 11 9.49 15.25 -19.57
C ARG A 11 10.72 14.50 -20.06
N ILE A 12 11.79 15.23 -20.29
CA ILE A 12 13.06 14.69 -20.77
C ILE A 12 14.06 14.77 -19.63
N GLU A 13 14.67 13.64 -19.29
CA GLU A 13 15.70 13.56 -18.26
C GLU A 13 17.09 13.82 -18.85
N ILE A 14 17.88 14.61 -18.14
CA ILE A 14 19.31 14.80 -18.36
C ILE A 14 20.03 14.31 -17.10
N CYS A 15 20.78 13.23 -17.24
CA CYS A 15 21.61 12.70 -16.17
C CYS A 15 22.99 13.38 -16.17
N TYR A 16 23.35 14.05 -15.08
CA TYR A 16 24.66 14.70 -14.96
C TYR A 16 25.79 13.75 -14.57
N GLY A 17 25.46 12.59 -13.99
CA GLY A 17 26.42 11.64 -13.40
C GLY A 17 27.59 11.29 -14.34
N PRO A 18 27.35 10.86 -15.59
CA PRO A 18 28.42 10.51 -16.54
C PRO A 18 29.44 11.64 -16.77
N GLY A 19 29.03 12.91 -16.72
CA GLY A 19 29.90 14.05 -16.98
C GLY A 19 30.85 14.40 -15.84
N ILE A 20 30.55 13.96 -14.61
CA ILE A 20 31.28 14.35 -13.39
C ILE A 20 32.00 13.19 -12.71
N THR A 21 31.65 11.94 -13.02
CA THR A 21 32.16 10.74 -12.31
C THR A 21 33.42 10.12 -12.92
N GLY A 22 34.05 10.80 -13.88
CA GLY A 22 35.29 10.32 -14.50
C GLY A 22 35.06 9.29 -15.62
N SER A 23 33.87 9.23 -16.21
CA SER A 23 33.53 8.33 -17.33
C SER A 23 34.26 8.66 -18.66
N GLY A 24 35.37 9.40 -18.60
CA GLY A 24 36.12 9.88 -19.76
C GLY A 24 35.73 11.28 -20.25
N THR A 25 36.64 11.91 -21.01
CA THR A 25 36.44 13.23 -21.63
C THR A 25 35.32 13.22 -22.66
N ASP A 26 35.16 12.10 -23.37
CA ASP A 26 34.14 11.96 -24.42
C ASP A 26 32.73 11.92 -23.85
N ALA A 27 32.52 11.20 -22.73
CA ALA A 27 31.24 11.18 -22.04
C ALA A 27 30.81 12.59 -21.60
N ARG A 28 31.75 13.37 -21.05
CA ARG A 28 31.51 14.77 -20.68
C ARG A 28 31.18 15.63 -21.91
N ARG A 29 31.96 15.52 -22.99
CA ARG A 29 31.72 16.29 -24.24
C ARG A 29 30.36 15.97 -24.84
N ASN A 30 30.01 14.69 -24.91
CA ASN A 30 28.73 14.24 -25.45
C ASN A 30 27.57 14.70 -24.58
N LEU A 31 27.69 14.61 -23.24
CA LEU A 31 26.67 15.12 -22.33
C LEU A 31 26.44 16.61 -22.56
N ILE A 32 27.49 17.42 -22.60
CA ILE A 32 27.36 18.88 -22.81
C ILE A 32 26.67 19.16 -24.15
N SER A 33 27.15 18.56 -25.25
CA SER A 33 26.60 18.76 -26.60
C SER A 33 25.12 18.35 -26.70
N ASN A 34 24.77 17.20 -26.12
CA ASN A 34 23.41 16.66 -26.15
C ASN A 34 22.47 17.49 -25.26
N SER A 35 22.91 17.87 -24.06
CA SER A 35 22.15 18.72 -23.14
C SER A 35 21.83 20.07 -23.79
N MET A 36 22.82 20.73 -24.38
CA MET A 36 22.60 22.00 -25.10
C MET A 36 21.61 21.84 -26.25
N SER A 37 21.71 20.73 -27.00
CA SER A 37 20.80 20.45 -28.12
C SER A 37 19.36 20.21 -27.66
N LEU A 38 19.17 19.49 -26.55
CA LEU A 38 17.87 19.30 -25.91
C LEU A 38 17.30 20.62 -25.40
N ILE A 39 18.10 21.42 -24.68
CA ILE A 39 17.68 22.72 -24.14
C ILE A 39 17.20 23.65 -25.26
N ARG A 40 17.92 23.72 -26.38
CA ARG A 40 17.47 24.48 -27.56
C ARG A 40 16.17 23.93 -28.13
N ALA A 41 16.07 22.62 -28.31
CA ALA A 41 14.89 21.98 -28.90
C ALA A 41 13.62 22.11 -28.03
N THR A 42 13.75 22.14 -26.71
CA THR A 42 12.63 22.30 -25.76
C THR A 42 12.35 23.74 -25.37
N ARG A 43 13.26 24.67 -25.72
CA ARG A 43 13.29 26.05 -25.21
C ARG A 43 13.40 26.08 -23.69
N GLY A 44 14.19 25.17 -23.13
CA GLY A 44 14.45 25.05 -21.70
C GLY A 44 13.26 24.61 -20.84
N ARG A 45 12.24 23.95 -21.43
CA ARG A 45 11.03 23.50 -20.72
C ARG A 45 10.94 21.98 -20.66
N GLY A 46 10.26 21.47 -19.63
CA GLY A 46 10.00 20.03 -19.50
C GLY A 46 11.27 19.18 -19.40
N ILE A 47 12.33 19.74 -18.83
CA ILE A 47 13.60 19.07 -18.56
C ILE A 47 13.60 18.67 -17.09
N ILE A 48 14.09 17.46 -16.79
CA ILE A 48 14.44 17.02 -15.44
C ILE A 48 15.94 16.79 -15.39
N ILE A 49 16.61 17.29 -14.35
CA ILE A 49 18.03 16.99 -14.15
C ILE A 49 18.18 16.05 -12.96
N SER A 50 18.88 14.93 -13.18
CA SER A 50 19.09 13.88 -12.20
C SER A 50 20.57 13.45 -12.16
N SER A 51 20.94 12.68 -11.14
CA SER A 51 22.33 12.28 -10.93
C SER A 51 22.68 10.89 -11.48
N GLU A 52 21.70 9.99 -11.60
CA GLU A 52 21.90 8.53 -11.77
C GLU A 52 23.03 7.97 -10.88
N ALA A 53 23.22 8.57 -9.71
CA ALA A 53 24.36 8.27 -8.86
C ALA A 53 24.22 6.86 -8.27
N ARG A 54 25.14 5.96 -8.63
CA ARG A 54 25.28 4.64 -7.98
C ARG A 54 26.09 4.68 -6.68
N ARG A 55 26.78 5.78 -6.42
CA ARG A 55 27.63 6.01 -5.24
C ARG A 55 27.37 7.40 -4.69
N ALA A 56 27.43 7.55 -3.36
CA ALA A 56 27.19 8.83 -2.69
C ALA A 56 28.09 9.98 -3.21
N LEU A 57 29.34 9.67 -3.57
CA LEU A 57 30.32 10.64 -4.11
C LEU A 57 29.90 11.30 -5.43
N ALA A 58 28.94 10.70 -6.15
CA ALA A 58 28.42 11.25 -7.41
C ALA A 58 27.23 12.21 -7.19
N VAL A 59 26.72 12.35 -5.97
CA VAL A 59 25.64 13.29 -5.64
C VAL A 59 26.21 14.70 -5.49
N ARG A 60 25.44 15.71 -5.90
CA ARG A 60 25.78 17.14 -5.79
C ARG A 60 24.67 17.89 -5.08
N ALA A 61 25.04 19.01 -4.45
CA ALA A 61 24.06 19.88 -3.82
C ALA A 61 23.12 20.48 -4.88
N PRO A 62 21.86 20.80 -4.55
CA PRO A 62 20.90 21.34 -5.51
C PRO A 62 21.42 22.55 -6.30
N TRP A 63 22.10 23.48 -5.63
CA TRP A 63 22.66 24.67 -6.26
C TRP A 63 23.82 24.38 -7.20
N ASP A 64 24.64 23.36 -6.92
CA ASP A 64 25.70 22.94 -7.85
C ASP A 64 25.10 22.40 -9.16
N VAL A 65 23.99 21.67 -9.05
CA VAL A 65 23.27 21.13 -10.21
C VAL A 65 22.63 22.26 -11.03
N ILE A 66 22.06 23.27 -10.38
CA ILE A 66 21.52 24.47 -11.05
C ILE A 66 22.64 25.21 -11.78
N ASN A 67 23.79 25.42 -11.13
CA ASN A 67 24.93 26.09 -11.73
C ASN A 67 25.47 25.31 -12.95
N LEU A 68 25.53 23.98 -12.85
CA LEU A 68 25.89 23.12 -13.98
C LEU A 68 24.87 23.23 -15.13
N ALA A 69 23.57 23.29 -14.82
CA ALA A 69 22.52 23.50 -15.80
C ALA A 69 22.69 24.84 -16.55
N CYS A 70 23.16 25.89 -15.86
CA CYS A 70 23.48 27.17 -16.47
C CYS A 70 24.61 27.08 -17.48
N VAL A 71 25.64 26.26 -17.23
CA VAL A 71 26.71 25.99 -18.21
C VAL A 71 26.15 25.36 -19.49
N TRP A 72 25.06 24.59 -19.41
CA TRP A 72 24.40 24.00 -20.57
C TRP A 72 23.41 24.95 -21.27
N GLY A 73 23.22 26.16 -20.77
CA GLY A 73 22.38 27.19 -21.38
C GLY A 73 20.96 27.30 -20.80
N LEU A 74 20.70 26.75 -19.61
CA LEU A 74 19.48 27.08 -18.86
C LEU A 74 19.67 28.36 -18.03
N SER A 75 18.60 29.13 -17.82
CA SER A 75 18.62 30.16 -16.77
C SER A 75 18.57 29.51 -15.38
N GLN A 76 18.94 30.23 -14.32
CA GLN A 76 18.89 29.70 -12.96
C GLN A 76 17.47 29.28 -12.57
N GLU A 77 16.46 30.03 -13.01
CA GLU A 77 15.05 29.74 -12.75
C GLU A 77 14.64 28.42 -13.42
N ARG A 78 15.06 28.20 -14.66
CA ARG A 78 14.79 26.94 -15.37
C ARG A 78 15.61 25.78 -14.82
N GLY A 79 16.83 26.03 -14.36
CA GLY A 79 17.65 25.04 -13.65
C GLY A 79 16.96 24.57 -12.37
N LYS A 80 16.42 25.50 -11.57
CA LYS A 80 15.60 25.20 -10.39
C LYS A 80 14.34 24.42 -10.78
N GLU A 81 13.63 24.87 -11.81
CA GLU A 81 12.44 24.19 -12.33
C GLU A 81 12.72 22.72 -12.69
N ALA A 82 13.89 22.46 -13.28
CA ALA A 82 14.29 21.13 -13.72
C ALA A 82 14.59 20.15 -12.57
N ILE A 83 15.02 20.63 -11.40
CA ILE A 83 15.30 19.76 -10.25
C ILE A 83 14.13 19.68 -9.25
N CYS A 84 13.21 20.65 -9.28
CA CYS A 84 12.12 20.75 -8.31
C CYS A 84 10.75 20.50 -8.96
N GLU A 85 10.24 21.49 -9.69
CA GLU A 85 8.86 21.53 -10.18
C GLU A 85 8.59 20.45 -11.24
N GLU A 86 9.49 20.24 -12.20
CA GLU A 86 9.28 19.24 -13.26
C GLU A 86 9.23 17.80 -12.72
N ALA A 87 10.09 17.48 -11.75
CA ALA A 87 10.05 16.19 -11.05
C ALA A 87 8.72 15.99 -10.31
N ARG A 88 8.24 17.04 -9.61
CA ARG A 88 6.92 17.02 -8.96
C ARG A 88 5.78 16.82 -9.97
N LYS A 89 5.80 17.53 -11.10
CA LYS A 89 4.77 17.39 -12.16
C LYS A 89 4.69 15.94 -12.66
N VAL A 90 5.83 15.27 -12.89
CA VAL A 90 5.87 13.87 -13.33
C VAL A 90 5.31 12.93 -12.26
N THR A 91 5.72 13.08 -11.01
CA THR A 91 5.23 12.21 -9.92
C THR A 91 3.74 12.39 -9.67
N ALA A 92 3.22 13.62 -9.72
CA ALA A 92 1.79 13.91 -9.61
C ALA A 92 0.98 13.30 -10.77
N LEU A 93 1.46 13.47 -12.01
CA LEU A 93 0.83 12.85 -13.18
C LEU A 93 0.84 11.31 -13.09
N ALA A 94 1.94 10.73 -12.60
CA ALA A 94 2.04 9.29 -12.41
C ALA A 94 1.08 8.78 -11.32
N LYS A 95 0.91 9.53 -10.22
CA LYS A 95 -0.09 9.22 -9.19
C LYS A 95 -1.50 9.25 -9.78
N LEU A 96 -1.86 10.35 -10.45
CA LEU A 96 -3.18 10.53 -11.07
C LEU A 96 -3.52 9.39 -12.05
N LYS A 97 -2.55 8.93 -12.84
CA LYS A 97 -2.73 7.79 -13.76
C LYS A 97 -2.98 6.45 -13.05
N ARG A 98 -2.48 6.27 -11.82
CA ARG A 98 -2.58 5.00 -11.07
C ARG A 98 -3.80 4.95 -10.17
N THR A 99 -4.20 6.08 -9.61
CA THR A 99 -5.24 6.12 -8.55
C THR A 99 -6.57 6.69 -9.05
N SER A 100 -6.57 7.39 -10.18
CA SER A 100 -7.76 8.09 -10.65
C SER A 100 -8.38 7.48 -11.91
N TRP A 101 -9.71 7.42 -11.94
CA TRP A 101 -10.45 7.03 -13.14
C TRP A 101 -10.35 8.13 -14.19
N ARG A 102 -9.69 7.83 -15.32
CA ARG A 102 -9.49 8.74 -16.47
C ARG A 102 -8.90 10.10 -16.08
N GLY A 103 -8.22 10.20 -14.93
CA GLY A 103 -7.66 11.45 -14.40
C GLY A 103 -8.69 12.43 -13.82
N ILE A 104 -9.93 11.99 -13.59
CA ILE A 104 -11.05 12.84 -13.14
C ILE A 104 -11.41 12.55 -11.68
N VAL A 105 -11.50 11.27 -11.29
CA VAL A 105 -11.97 10.86 -9.95
C VAL A 105 -10.86 10.07 -9.26
N ASP A 106 -10.28 10.63 -8.20
CA ASP A 106 -9.31 9.94 -7.35
C ASP A 106 -10.04 9.17 -6.25
N VAL A 107 -9.97 7.84 -6.28
CA VAL A 107 -10.61 7.00 -5.25
C VAL A 107 -9.62 6.84 -4.11
N VAL A 108 -9.82 7.62 -3.05
CA VAL A 108 -9.06 7.49 -1.80
C VAL A 108 -9.87 6.59 -0.86
N ASP A 109 -9.45 5.34 -0.71
CA ASP A 109 -10.00 4.48 0.35
C ASP A 109 -9.56 5.07 1.70
N GLY A 110 -10.52 5.65 2.43
CA GLY A 110 -10.31 6.27 3.74
C GLY A 110 -10.00 5.26 4.86
N GLY A 111 -9.85 3.98 4.52
CA GLY A 111 -9.64 2.90 5.45
C GLY A 111 -10.96 2.45 6.08
N GLN A 112 -11.18 1.15 6.11
CA GLN A 112 -12.24 0.56 6.92
C GLN A 112 -11.94 0.87 8.40
N LYS A 113 -12.87 1.53 9.12
CA LYS A 113 -12.80 1.58 10.59
C LYS A 113 -12.74 0.14 11.09
N PRO A 114 -11.76 -0.23 11.94
CA PRO A 114 -11.68 -1.60 12.45
C PRO A 114 -13.00 -1.92 13.15
N LYS A 115 -13.66 -3.01 12.71
CA LYS A 115 -14.84 -3.52 13.39
C LYS A 115 -14.45 -3.78 14.85
N PRO A 116 -15.28 -3.39 15.84
CA PRO A 116 -15.05 -3.80 17.22
C PRO A 116 -14.95 -5.33 17.24
N LYS A 117 -13.86 -5.84 17.84
CA LYS A 117 -13.66 -7.28 18.02
C LYS A 117 -14.87 -7.80 18.79
N SER A 118 -15.78 -8.48 18.09
CA SER A 118 -16.71 -9.39 18.75
C SER A 118 -15.90 -10.63 19.06
N ASP A 119 -15.59 -10.83 20.33
CA ASP A 119 -15.00 -12.06 20.84
C ASP A 119 -16.00 -13.18 20.63
N THR A 120 -15.99 -13.78 19.44
CA THR A 120 -16.66 -15.07 19.19
C THR A 120 -15.57 -16.08 18.91
N PRO A 121 -15.26 -16.99 19.86
CA PRO A 121 -14.28 -18.04 19.61
C PRO A 121 -14.84 -18.99 18.54
N ALA A 122 -14.13 -19.05 17.42
CA ALA A 122 -14.31 -20.07 16.42
C ALA A 122 -13.86 -21.41 17.01
N ASN A 123 -14.80 -22.21 17.52
CA ASN A 123 -14.54 -23.62 17.81
C ASN A 123 -14.81 -24.45 16.55
N GLY A 124 -13.74 -24.99 15.98
CA GLY A 124 -13.82 -25.91 14.85
C GLY A 124 -14.26 -27.30 15.29
N GLN A 125 -14.98 -27.98 14.40
CA GLN A 125 -14.80 -29.40 14.03
C GLN A 125 -15.79 -29.74 12.90
N LYS A 126 -15.28 -29.92 11.67
CA LYS A 126 -15.05 -31.21 10.99
C LYS A 126 -16.33 -32.02 10.74
N SER A 127 -16.68 -32.16 9.46
CA SER A 127 -17.32 -33.37 8.94
C SER A 127 -16.59 -33.81 7.66
N ALA A 128 -16.13 -35.05 7.69
CA ALA A 128 -15.46 -35.73 6.59
C ALA A 128 -16.50 -36.36 5.65
N SER A 129 -16.21 -36.37 4.35
CA SER A 129 -16.17 -37.58 3.49
C SER A 129 -16.36 -37.24 2.00
N LYS A 130 -15.39 -37.66 1.18
CA LYS A 130 -15.53 -38.57 0.00
C LYS A 130 -14.45 -38.32 -1.07
N GLN A 131 -13.45 -39.20 -1.05
CA GLN A 131 -12.99 -40.04 -2.18
C GLN A 131 -12.81 -39.42 -3.58
N LYS A 132 -11.56 -39.42 -4.08
CA LYS A 132 -11.18 -40.10 -5.35
C LYS A 132 -9.65 -40.27 -5.48
N LYS A 133 -9.25 -41.51 -5.79
CA LYS A 133 -7.95 -41.97 -6.39
C LYS A 133 -7.75 -41.29 -7.77
N ALA A 134 -6.61 -41.19 -8.45
CA ALA A 134 -5.20 -41.65 -8.43
C ALA A 134 -4.37 -40.50 -9.12
N SER A 135 -3.04 -40.39 -9.16
CA SER A 135 -1.99 -41.34 -9.55
C SER A 135 -0.57 -40.70 -9.50
N GLY A 136 0.44 -41.45 -9.02
CA GLY A 136 1.89 -41.39 -9.36
C GLY A 136 2.70 -40.16 -8.86
N ALA A 137 3.95 -40.25 -8.37
CA ALA A 137 4.93 -41.32 -8.24
C ALA A 137 6.02 -40.94 -7.20
N GLN A 138 6.57 -41.97 -6.54
CA GLN A 138 7.93 -42.18 -5.96
C GLN A 138 8.84 -40.97 -5.65
N GLY A 139 9.58 -40.90 -4.54
CA GLY A 139 9.86 -41.83 -3.45
C GLY A 139 10.93 -41.21 -2.53
N ASN A 140 11.11 -41.73 -1.33
CA ASN A 140 12.34 -42.38 -0.87
C ASN A 140 12.23 -42.68 0.64
N ALA A 141 12.76 -43.83 1.02
CA ALA A 141 12.82 -44.33 2.39
C ALA A 141 13.71 -43.44 3.26
N ASP A 142 13.42 -43.31 4.56
CA ASP A 142 14.13 -44.12 5.55
C ASP A 142 13.46 -43.99 6.92
N SER A 143 13.38 -45.12 7.61
CA SER A 143 12.72 -45.33 8.88
C SER A 143 13.76 -45.41 9.99
N LEU A 144 13.70 -44.54 11.00
CA LEU A 144 14.41 -44.80 12.27
C LEU A 144 13.62 -44.26 13.47
N LYS A 145 13.26 -45.23 14.33
CA LYS A 145 12.53 -45.13 15.59
C LYS A 145 13.30 -44.35 16.68
N ARG A 146 12.56 -43.69 17.58
CA ARG A 146 12.52 -43.90 19.07
C ARG A 146 11.71 -42.76 19.72
N LYS A 147 10.50 -43.01 20.25
CA LYS A 147 10.13 -43.46 21.61
C LYS A 147 10.53 -42.49 22.75
N ALA A 148 9.52 -41.83 23.34
CA ALA A 148 9.33 -41.55 24.79
C ALA A 148 8.06 -40.67 24.94
N SER A 149 6.92 -41.25 25.34
CA SER A 149 6.32 -41.25 26.70
C SER A 149 5.69 -39.89 27.08
N VAL A 150 4.36 -39.74 26.98
CA VAL A 150 3.32 -40.02 28.00
C VAL A 150 3.25 -38.93 29.09
N GLY A 151 2.06 -38.34 29.22
CA GLY A 151 1.65 -37.44 30.31
C GLY A 151 0.17 -37.11 30.17
N SER A 152 -0.67 -38.02 30.65
CA SER A 152 -2.12 -37.90 30.77
C SER A 152 -2.48 -37.04 31.98
N GLU A 153 -3.49 -36.18 31.89
CA GLU A 153 -4.51 -36.07 32.93
C GLU A 153 -5.77 -35.37 32.42
N THR A 154 -6.89 -36.07 32.62
CA THR A 154 -8.27 -35.73 32.29
C THR A 154 -8.96 -35.15 33.51
N VAL A 155 -9.72 -34.06 33.36
CA VAL A 155 -10.81 -33.72 34.29
C VAL A 155 -12.04 -33.30 33.49
N GLU A 156 -13.19 -33.74 33.99
CA GLU A 156 -14.42 -34.07 33.28
C GLU A 156 -15.24 -32.89 32.75
N ALA A 157 -16.05 -33.24 31.74
CA ALA A 157 -16.91 -32.37 30.96
C ALA A 157 -18.31 -32.22 31.59
N GLU A 158 -18.79 -30.99 31.75
CA GLU A 158 -20.23 -30.72 31.82
C GLU A 158 -20.82 -30.72 30.40
N LYS A 159 -21.79 -31.62 30.16
CA LYS A 159 -22.48 -31.75 28.87
C LYS A 159 -23.44 -30.56 28.67
N PRO A 160 -23.37 -29.83 27.53
CA PRO A 160 -24.30 -28.74 27.26
C PRO A 160 -25.71 -29.26 26.95
N LEU A 161 -26.71 -28.64 27.57
CA LEU A 161 -28.13 -28.98 27.42
C LEU A 161 -28.62 -28.83 25.97
N SER A 162 -29.51 -29.74 25.56
CA SER A 162 -30.04 -29.80 24.20
C SER A 162 -30.84 -28.54 23.83
N LYS A 163 -30.72 -28.12 22.56
CA LYS A 163 -31.44 -26.94 21.99
C LYS A 163 -32.95 -26.97 22.25
N ARG A 164 -33.53 -28.16 22.44
CA ARG A 164 -34.96 -28.33 22.75
C ARG A 164 -35.30 -27.96 24.20
N GLU A 165 -34.41 -28.22 25.15
CA GLU A 165 -34.59 -27.85 26.56
C GLU A 165 -34.38 -26.35 26.79
N MET A 166 -33.40 -25.75 26.11
CA MET A 166 -33.21 -24.30 26.13
C MET A 166 -34.46 -23.55 25.63
N LYS A 167 -35.08 -24.01 24.53
CA LYS A 167 -36.30 -23.38 24.01
C LYS A 167 -37.50 -23.57 24.94
N ARG A 168 -37.61 -24.72 25.61
CA ARG A 168 -38.66 -24.97 26.62
C ARG A 168 -38.49 -24.07 27.85
N ARG A 169 -37.25 -23.88 28.33
CA ARG A 169 -36.94 -22.96 29.43
C ARG A 169 -37.19 -21.49 29.05
N ALA A 170 -36.76 -21.06 27.87
CA ALA A 170 -36.99 -19.69 27.39
C ALA A 170 -38.49 -19.37 27.22
N LYS A 171 -39.30 -20.33 26.77
CA LYS A 171 -40.76 -20.15 26.69
C LYS A 171 -41.40 -20.08 28.08
N LYS A 172 -40.90 -20.86 29.05
CA LYS A 172 -41.39 -20.85 30.44
C LYS A 172 -41.07 -19.52 31.15
N VAL A 173 -39.89 -18.96 30.92
CA VAL A 173 -39.49 -17.65 31.45
C VAL A 173 -40.34 -16.52 30.85
N ARG A 174 -40.62 -16.57 29.54
CA ARG A 174 -41.49 -15.56 28.90
C ARG A 174 -42.94 -15.60 29.37
N LEU A 175 -43.47 -16.77 29.69
CA LEU A 175 -44.82 -16.91 30.24
C LEU A 175 -44.91 -16.32 31.65
N ASN A 176 -43.89 -16.54 32.49
CA ASN A 176 -43.85 -16.00 33.85
C ASN A 176 -43.67 -14.47 33.93
N VAL A 177 -43.24 -13.80 32.86
CA VAL A 177 -43.08 -12.33 32.81
C VAL A 177 -44.40 -11.61 32.46
N VAL A 178 -45.39 -12.33 31.89
CA VAL A 178 -46.67 -11.72 31.51
C VAL A 178 -47.63 -11.61 32.70
N ASP A 179 -47.40 -12.34 33.79
CA ASP A 179 -48.29 -12.37 34.96
C ASP A 179 -47.89 -11.41 36.10
N GLY A 180 -46.95 -10.47 35.87
CA GLY A 180 -46.47 -9.60 36.94
C GLY A 180 -45.92 -8.26 36.48
N ASP A 181 -46.80 -7.32 36.13
CA ASP A 181 -46.66 -5.93 36.60
C ASP A 181 -47.99 -5.18 36.42
N GLY A 182 -48.72 -5.00 37.52
CA GLY A 182 -49.92 -4.19 37.63
C GLY A 182 -49.83 -3.39 38.92
N SER A 183 -50.16 -2.09 38.84
CA SER A 183 -50.09 -1.03 39.87
C SER A 183 -48.66 -0.57 40.21
N ASP A 184 -48.31 0.71 40.21
CA ASP A 184 -49.00 1.85 40.83
C ASP A 184 -48.60 3.20 40.18
N THR A 185 -49.23 4.28 40.62
CA THR A 185 -49.65 5.51 39.95
C THR A 185 -48.90 6.78 40.38
N GLY A 186 -48.94 7.80 39.51
CA GLY A 186 -48.87 9.25 39.84
C GLY A 186 -47.48 9.83 40.20
N ALA A 187 -47.12 11.08 39.95
CA ALA A 187 -47.75 12.24 39.32
C ALA A 187 -46.62 13.28 39.05
N ALA A 188 -46.74 14.12 38.02
CA ALA A 188 -45.96 15.35 37.85
C ALA A 188 -46.49 16.45 38.82
N PRO A 189 -45.85 17.63 39.03
CA PRO A 189 -45.70 18.65 37.97
C PRO A 189 -44.41 19.51 38.02
N ALA A 190 -44.35 20.42 37.04
CA ALA A 190 -43.39 21.50 36.86
C ALA A 190 -43.70 22.75 37.72
N GLU A 191 -42.66 23.56 37.92
CA GLU A 191 -42.58 25.04 38.01
C GLU A 191 -41.66 25.53 39.14
N GLY A 192 -40.88 26.58 38.84
CA GLY A 192 -39.96 27.30 39.74
C GLY A 192 -38.73 27.82 39.04
#